data_AF-A0A432MIW9-F1
#
_entry.id   AF-A0A432MIW9-F1
#
_cell.length_a   1.000
_cell.length_b   1.000
_cell.length_c   1.000
_cell.angle_alpha   90.00
_cell.angle_beta   90.00
_cell.angle_gamma   90.00
#
_symmetry.space_group_name_H-M   'P 1'
#
loop_
_entity.id
_entity.type
_entity.pdbx_description
1 polymer ?
#
loop_
_entity_poly.entity_id
_entity_poly.type
_entity_poly.pdbx_seq_one_letter_code
_entity_poly.pdbx_strand_id
1 'polypeptide(L)'
;MGIVRFPGTLNQGVFASKISAQADVFGPVHDAIKVWWTQAEGLNPLSLMHRRFGRETDRDGEAFRHQWSFIESHLIDSESGGWFSPTDREGNLEGDGRKASQWKANYHTARGMMNVVRMLREEGASD
;
A
#
# COMPACT_ATOMS: atom_id res chain seq x y z
N MET A 1 -19.65 14.75 -0.73
CA MET A 1 -18.64 13.77 -0.30
C MET A 1 -18.16 13.04 -1.55
N GLY A 2 -17.17 13.60 -2.24
CA GLY A 2 -16.71 13.08 -3.54
C GLY A 2 -15.70 11.97 -3.33
N ILE A 3 -15.98 10.78 -3.88
CA ILE A 3 -15.00 9.71 -4.01
C ILE A 3 -13.95 10.22 -5.01
N VAL A 4 -12.71 10.40 -4.56
CA VAL A 4 -11.58 10.66 -5.45
C VAL A 4 -11.31 9.36 -6.20
N ARG A 5 -11.81 9.24 -7.44
CA ARG A 5 -11.38 8.21 -8.38
C ARG A 5 -10.16 8.71 -9.11
N PHE A 6 -9.01 8.08 -8.90
CA PHE A 6 -7.85 8.26 -9.77
C PHE A 6 -8.12 7.48 -11.07
N PRO A 7 -8.12 8.13 -12.25
CA PRO A 7 -8.30 7.43 -13.51
C PRO A 7 -6.99 6.73 -13.87
N GLY A 8 -6.97 5.41 -13.74
CA GLY A 8 -5.87 4.56 -14.19
C GLY A 8 -6.42 3.39 -14.98
N THR A 9 -6.36 3.49 -16.30
CA THR A 9 -6.66 2.40 -17.23
C THR A 9 -5.81 1.17 -16.90
N LEU A 10 -6.50 0.04 -16.78
CA LEU A 10 -5.96 -1.31 -16.73
C LEU A 10 -4.84 -1.49 -17.75
N ASN A 11 -3.64 -1.78 -17.27
CA ASN A 11 -2.68 -2.55 -18.05
C ASN A 11 -2.25 -3.75 -17.21
N GLN A 12 -2.73 -4.92 -17.60
CA GLN A 12 -2.36 -6.19 -17.01
C GLN A 12 -0.89 -6.45 -17.36
N GLY A 13 -0.01 -6.27 -16.38
CA GLY A 13 1.42 -6.42 -16.56
C GLY A 13 2.16 -6.14 -15.26
N VAL A 14 2.21 -7.15 -14.39
CA VAL A 14 3.15 -7.38 -13.29
C VAL A 14 4.02 -6.16 -12.89
N PHE A 15 3.47 -5.28 -12.05
CA PHE A 15 4.28 -4.46 -11.14
C PHE A 15 3.71 -4.58 -9.75
N ALA A 16 3.83 -5.79 -9.21
CA ALA A 16 3.51 -6.06 -7.84
C ALA A 16 4.38 -5.18 -6.94
N SER A 17 3.84 -4.65 -5.84
CA SER A 17 4.60 -3.83 -4.88
C SER A 17 5.98 -4.47 -4.60
N LYS A 18 7.05 -3.68 -4.62
CA LYS A 18 8.40 -4.18 -4.32
C LYS A 18 8.60 -4.48 -2.83
N ILE A 19 7.63 -4.14 -1.98
CA ILE A 19 7.69 -4.33 -0.54
C ILE A 19 7.32 -5.78 -0.21
N SER A 20 8.31 -6.56 0.21
CA SER A 20 8.12 -7.92 0.72
C SER A 20 8.29 -7.93 2.24
N ALA A 21 7.84 -9.01 2.90
CA ALA A 21 7.87 -9.09 4.36
C ALA A 21 9.30 -9.19 4.93
N GLN A 22 10.24 -9.84 4.24
CA GLN A 22 11.63 -9.99 4.68
C GLN A 22 12.62 -9.94 3.51
N ALA A 23 13.69 -9.17 3.68
CA ALA A 23 14.84 -9.13 2.78
C ALA A 23 16.11 -8.74 3.55
N ASP A 24 17.27 -9.13 3.03
CA ASP A 24 18.57 -8.63 3.51
C ASP A 24 18.82 -7.19 3.05
N VAL A 25 19.61 -6.44 3.82
CA VAL A 25 19.95 -5.04 3.52
C VAL A 25 20.61 -4.86 2.15
N PHE A 26 21.42 -5.84 1.72
CA PHE A 26 22.10 -5.85 0.42
C PHE A 26 21.96 -7.20 -0.31
N GLY A 27 21.09 -8.08 0.18
CA GLY A 27 20.93 -9.44 -0.33
C GLY A 27 19.59 -9.65 -1.03
N PRO A 28 19.33 -10.88 -1.49
CA PRO A 28 18.09 -11.21 -2.18
C PRO A 28 16.86 -11.12 -1.24
N VAL A 29 15.68 -11.00 -1.85
CA VAL A 29 14.41 -11.16 -1.14
C VAL A 29 14.29 -12.63 -0.73
N HIS A 30 14.22 -12.89 0.57
CA HIS A 30 14.14 -14.24 1.12
C HIS A 30 12.72 -14.75 1.21
N ASP A 31 11.78 -13.85 1.50
CA ASP A 31 10.36 -14.15 1.54
C ASP A 31 9.62 -13.11 0.68
N ALA A 32 8.99 -13.60 -0.38
CA ALA A 32 8.26 -12.78 -1.33
C ALA A 32 6.80 -12.57 -0.96
N ILE A 33 6.37 -13.14 0.18
CA ILE A 33 5.05 -12.93 0.73
C ILE A 33 4.85 -11.43 1.01
N LYS A 34 3.66 -10.96 0.66
CA LYS A 34 3.23 -9.60 0.97
C LYS A 34 2.19 -9.64 2.07
N VAL A 35 2.56 -8.98 3.16
CA VAL A 35 1.72 -8.86 4.36
C VAL A 35 1.10 -7.48 4.41
N TRP A 36 -0.17 -7.40 4.82
CA TRP A 36 -0.94 -6.15 4.79
C TRP A 36 -0.26 -4.97 5.49
N TRP A 37 0.41 -5.23 6.61
CA TRP A 37 0.95 -4.16 7.46
C TRP A 37 2.13 -3.45 6.78
N THR A 38 3.01 -4.17 6.08
CA THR A 38 4.13 -3.54 5.35
C THR A 38 3.63 -2.68 4.20
N GLN A 39 2.57 -3.13 3.51
CA GLN A 39 1.95 -2.36 2.44
C GLN A 39 1.30 -1.07 2.98
N ALA A 40 0.53 -1.19 4.08
CA ALA A 40 -0.12 -0.05 4.72
C ALA A 40 0.90 0.98 5.26
N GLU A 41 2.00 0.50 5.85
CA GLU A 41 3.04 1.38 6.40
C GLU A 41 3.87 2.04 5.32
N GLY A 42 4.14 1.35 4.21
CA GLY A 42 4.92 1.87 3.08
C GLY A 42 4.33 3.13 2.44
N LEU A 43 3.01 3.34 2.54
CA LEU A 43 2.36 4.56 2.05
C LEU A 43 2.84 5.83 2.77
N ASN A 44 3.14 5.75 4.07
CA ASN A 44 3.53 6.92 4.87
C ASN A 44 4.89 7.54 4.47
N PRO A 45 6.00 6.77 4.38
CA PRO A 45 7.27 7.33 3.95
C PRO A 45 7.22 7.79 2.50
N LEU A 46 6.48 7.09 1.62
CA LEU A 46 6.31 7.52 0.22
C LEU A 46 5.61 8.89 0.14
N SER A 47 4.52 9.09 0.90
CA SER A 47 3.86 10.39 0.99
C SER A 47 4.78 11.46 1.60
N LEU A 48 5.51 11.14 2.67
CA LEU A 48 6.45 12.08 3.30
C LEU A 48 7.58 12.50 2.35
N MET A 49 8.18 11.56 1.61
CA MET A 49 9.25 11.84 0.67
C MET A 49 8.74 12.64 -0.52
N HIS A 50 7.56 12.30 -1.05
CA HIS A 50 6.91 13.09 -2.10
C HIS A 50 6.64 14.52 -1.63
N ARG A 51 6.13 14.72 -0.41
CA ARG A 51 5.95 16.07 0.13
C ARG A 51 7.26 16.87 0.21
N ARG A 52 8.36 16.20 0.53
CA ARG A 52 9.67 16.86 0.72
C ARG A 52 10.39 17.16 -0.59
N PHE A 53 10.33 16.23 -1.55
CA PHE A 53 11.14 16.24 -2.78
C PHE A 53 10.33 16.23 -4.07
N GLY A 54 8.99 16.23 -3.98
CA GLY A 54 8.06 16.10 -5.12
C GLY A 54 8.21 17.18 -6.19
N ARG A 55 8.74 18.35 -5.82
CA ARG A 55 9.06 19.44 -6.76
C ARG A 55 10.28 19.14 -7.63
N GLU A 56 11.19 18.31 -7.14
CA GLU A 56 12.42 17.90 -7.84
C GLU A 56 12.19 16.60 -8.61
N THR A 57 11.41 15.68 -8.06
CA THR A 57 11.10 14.39 -8.69
C THR A 57 9.77 13.81 -8.17
N ASP A 58 8.97 13.22 -9.07
CA ASP A 58 7.71 12.53 -8.70
C ASP A 58 7.91 11.03 -8.37
N ARG A 59 9.15 10.57 -8.21
CA ARG A 59 9.45 9.14 -7.99
C ARG A 59 8.67 8.54 -6.82
N ASP A 60 8.62 9.23 -5.68
CA ASP A 60 7.93 8.72 -4.48
C ASP A 60 6.40 8.83 -4.61
N GLY A 61 5.89 9.81 -5.37
CA GLY A 61 4.48 9.93 -5.69
C GLY A 61 4.00 8.82 -6.63
N GLU A 62 4.80 8.48 -7.65
CA GLU A 62 4.56 7.34 -8.52
C GLU A 62 4.57 6.02 -7.74
N ALA A 63 5.59 5.82 -6.90
CA ALA A 63 5.67 4.65 -6.04
C ALA A 63 4.49 4.56 -5.05
N PHE A 64 4.03 5.68 -4.50
CA PHE A 64 2.82 5.74 -3.66
C PHE A 64 1.60 5.24 -4.42
N ARG A 65 1.38 5.73 -5.65
CA ARG A 65 0.23 5.33 -6.50
C ARG A 65 0.29 3.84 -6.84
N HIS A 66 1.47 3.31 -7.13
CA HIS A 66 1.65 1.87 -7.36
C HIS A 66 1.37 1.05 -6.11
N GLN A 67 1.85 1.48 -4.94
CA GLN A 67 1.60 0.81 -3.67
C GLN A 67 0.11 0.82 -3.31
N TRP A 68 -0.59 1.94 -3.54
CA TRP A 68 -2.04 2.05 -3.33
C TRP A 68 -2.82 1.15 -4.29
N SER A 69 -2.47 1.15 -5.57
CA SER A 69 -3.10 0.30 -6.59
C SER A 69 -2.98 -1.20 -6.23
N PHE A 70 -1.82 -1.62 -5.73
CA PHE A 70 -1.63 -2.99 -5.25
C PHE A 70 -2.55 -3.31 -4.05
N ILE A 71 -2.61 -2.42 -3.06
CA ILE A 71 -3.47 -2.58 -1.88
C ILE A 71 -4.94 -2.69 -2.30
N GLU A 72 -5.41 -1.76 -3.13
CA GLU A 72 -6.79 -1.70 -3.59
C GLU A 72 -7.18 -2.93 -4.39
N SER A 73 -6.28 -3.43 -5.25
CA SER A 73 -6.57 -4.56 -6.15
C SER A 73 -6.45 -5.93 -5.49
N HIS A 74 -5.58 -6.09 -4.49
CA HIS A 74 -5.21 -7.41 -3.96
C HIS A 74 -5.50 -7.60 -2.47
N LEU A 75 -5.56 -6.51 -1.69
CA LEU A 75 -5.70 -6.60 -0.24
C LEU A 75 -7.06 -6.15 0.26
N ILE A 76 -7.72 -5.18 -0.38
CA ILE A 76 -9.02 -4.71 0.09
C ILE A 76 -10.10 -5.72 -0.30
N ASP A 77 -10.85 -6.20 0.70
CA ASP A 77 -12.06 -6.96 0.45
C ASP A 77 -13.20 -6.00 0.14
N SER A 78 -13.63 -5.98 -1.12
CA SER A 78 -14.73 -5.13 -1.59
C SER A 78 -16.11 -5.65 -1.20
N GLU A 79 -16.24 -6.92 -0.81
CA GLU A 79 -17.50 -7.55 -0.43
C GLU A 79 -17.78 -7.36 1.07
N SER A 80 -16.81 -7.73 1.92
CA SER A 80 -16.99 -7.72 3.38
C SER A 80 -16.21 -6.61 4.10
N GLY A 81 -15.44 -5.81 3.37
CA GLY A 81 -14.57 -4.78 3.95
C GLY A 81 -13.37 -5.36 4.72
N GLY A 82 -12.50 -4.47 5.17
CA GLY A 82 -11.22 -4.86 5.76
C GLY A 82 -10.22 -5.35 4.72
N TRP A 83 -9.06 -5.80 5.19
CA TRP A 83 -7.96 -6.19 4.32
C TRP A 83 -7.64 -7.68 4.49
N PHE A 84 -7.38 -8.38 3.39
CA PHE A 84 -6.81 -9.73 3.36
C PHE A 84 -5.33 -9.74 3.74
N SER A 85 -4.78 -10.92 4.02
CA SER A 85 -3.34 -11.20 4.17
C SER A 85 -3.13 -12.67 4.53
N PRO A 86 -2.03 -13.31 4.10
CA PRO A 86 -0.99 -12.81 3.17
C PRO A 86 -1.38 -12.94 1.69
N THR A 87 -0.56 -12.38 0.79
CA THR A 87 -0.57 -12.72 -0.64
C THR A 87 0.80 -13.21 -1.08
N ASP A 88 0.86 -13.96 -2.18
CA ASP A 88 2.11 -14.26 -2.87
C ASP A 88 2.71 -12.98 -3.52
N ARG A 89 3.81 -13.16 -4.26
CA ARG A 89 4.51 -12.06 -4.93
C ARG A 89 3.62 -11.35 -5.95
N GLU A 90 2.79 -12.11 -6.66
CA GLU A 90 1.90 -11.68 -7.74
C GLU A 90 0.60 -11.04 -7.22
N GLY A 91 0.32 -11.19 -5.92
CA GLY A 91 -0.85 -10.63 -5.26
C GLY A 91 -2.03 -11.59 -5.17
N ASN A 92 -1.82 -12.90 -5.37
CA ASN A 92 -2.85 -13.90 -5.12
C ASN A 92 -2.94 -14.16 -3.61
N LEU A 93 -4.16 -14.21 -3.09
CA LEU A 93 -4.43 -14.47 -1.67
C LEU A 93 -3.87 -15.84 -1.26
N GLU A 94 -3.09 -15.85 -0.19
CA GLU A 94 -2.65 -17.07 0.48
C GLU A 94 -3.51 -17.33 1.72
N GLY A 95 -3.86 -18.60 1.94
CA GLY A 95 -4.67 -19.04 3.08
C GLY A 95 -6.18 -18.88 2.86
N ASP A 96 -6.92 -18.77 3.96
CA ASP A 96 -8.38 -18.85 4.00
C ASP A 96 -9.09 -17.48 3.97
N GLY A 97 -8.34 -16.39 3.75
CA GLY A 97 -8.89 -15.03 3.70
C GLY A 97 -9.29 -14.46 5.06
N ARG A 98 -8.86 -15.06 6.18
CA ARG A 98 -9.11 -14.49 7.51
C ARG A 98 -8.49 -13.11 7.65
N LYS A 99 -9.31 -12.16 8.11
CA LYS A 99 -8.90 -10.75 8.29
C LYS A 99 -8.40 -10.43 9.69
N ALA A 100 -8.37 -11.41 10.59
CA ALA A 100 -7.88 -11.26 11.95
C ALA A 100 -7.20 -12.54 12.43
N SER A 101 -6.18 -12.38 13.25
CA SER A 101 -5.42 -13.44 13.91
C SER A 101 -4.80 -12.89 15.19
N GLN A 102 -4.06 -13.70 15.95
CA GLN A 102 -3.30 -13.21 17.10
C GLN A 102 -2.25 -12.14 16.73
N TRP A 103 -1.88 -12.03 15.45
CA TRP A 103 -0.90 -11.07 14.94
C TRP A 103 -1.51 -9.99 14.03
N LYS A 104 -2.81 -10.11 13.72
CA LYS A 104 -3.51 -9.20 12.80
C LYS A 104 -4.73 -8.60 13.47
N ALA A 105 -4.63 -7.29 13.70
CA ALA A 105 -5.73 -6.41 14.07
C ALA A 105 -5.74 -5.18 13.14
N ASN A 106 -6.75 -4.34 13.26
CA ASN A 106 -6.93 -3.16 12.41
C ASN A 106 -5.98 -1.99 12.72
N TYR A 107 -4.99 -2.17 13.61
CA TYR A 107 -4.10 -1.10 14.05
C TYR A 107 -3.26 -0.51 12.91
N HIS A 108 -2.52 -1.34 12.17
CA HIS A 108 -1.63 -0.86 11.09
C HIS A 108 -2.42 -0.21 9.95
N THR A 109 -3.55 -0.81 9.56
CA THR A 109 -4.43 -0.27 8.53
C THR A 109 -4.99 1.08 8.94
N ALA A 110 -5.59 1.19 10.13
CA ALA A 110 -6.17 2.45 10.60
C ALA A 110 -5.11 3.54 10.76
N ARG A 111 -4.01 3.26 11.48
CA ARG A 111 -2.95 4.24 11.71
C ARG A 111 -2.24 4.66 10.41
N GLY A 112 -1.99 3.71 9.51
CA GLY A 112 -1.43 4.00 8.19
C GLY A 112 -2.32 4.95 7.40
N MET A 113 -3.59 4.58 7.21
CA MET A 113 -4.52 5.39 6.40
C MET A 113 -4.85 6.75 7.03
N MET A 114 -4.96 6.84 8.36
CA MET A 114 -5.16 8.14 9.03
C MET A 114 -4.00 9.11 8.77
N ASN A 115 -2.76 8.61 8.77
CA ASN A 115 -1.58 9.42 8.45
C ASN A 115 -1.58 9.88 6.98
N VAL A 116 -1.86 8.97 6.05
CA VAL A 116 -1.98 9.28 4.62
C VAL A 116 -3.04 10.36 4.39
N VAL A 117 -4.24 10.19 4.95
CA VAL A 117 -5.34 11.16 4.80
C VAL A 117 -4.95 12.53 5.34
N ARG A 118 -4.25 12.57 6.49
CA ARG A 118 -3.76 13.84 7.04
C ARG A 118 -2.76 14.52 6.09
N MET A 119 -1.77 13.78 5.59
CA MET A 119 -0.74 14.33 4.69
C MET A 119 -1.34 14.88 3.40
N LEU A 120 -2.21 14.11 2.73
CA LEU A 120 -2.84 14.53 1.47
C LEU A 120 -3.75 15.76 1.66
N ARG A 121 -4.42 15.89 2.80
CA ARG A 121 -5.23 17.08 3.11
C ARG A 121 -4.38 18.32 3.34
N GLU A 122 -3.23 18.18 4.00
CA GLU A 122 -2.30 19.28 4.21
C GLU A 122 -1.65 19.73 2.90
N GLU A 123 -1.33 18.80 1.99
CA GLU A 123 -0.82 19.09 0.65
C GLU A 123 -1.83 19.89 -0.18
N GLY A 124 -3.07 19.40 -0.29
CA GLY A 124 -4.12 20.09 -1.06
C GLY A 124 -4.61 21.42 -0.47
N ALA A 125 -4.22 21.75 0.77
CA ALA A 125 -4.48 23.05 1.39
C ALA A 125 -3.32 24.05 1.21
N SER A 126 -2.19 23.60 0.66
CA SER A 126 -1.00 24.42 0.42
C SER A 126 -0.85 24.94 -1.01
N ASP A 127 -1.79 24.59 -1.89
CA ASP A 127 -1.99 25.11 -3.25
C ASP A 127 -3.03 26.26 -3.26
#